data_AF-A0AA96XFG8-F1
#
_entry.id   AF-A0AA96XFG8-F1
#
_cell.length_a   1.000
_cell.length_b   1.000
_cell.length_c   1.000
_cell.angle_alpha   90.00
_cell.angle_beta   90.00
_cell.angle_gamma   90.00
#
_symmetry.space_group_name_H-M   'P 1'
#
loop_
_entity.id
_entity.type
_entity.pdbx_description
1 polymer ?
#
loop_
_entity_poly.entity_id
_entity_poly.type
_entity_poly.pdbx_seq_one_letter_code
_entity_poly.pdbx_strand_id
1 'polypeptide(L)'
;MQKITVIPLVLAISATSLGYAAENTTLITQSGSSNSAVADQTDPSAIDNHLEISQDGSAHIAEAVQQNEIESSIIQIQEGSLNDAYSLQMDGIANSVEIFQSGSNNRASSYQLATQHGQSTIRQVGSGNEAEIQQHLGSDNVSVIEQMGELHGALIGQYASFNSDAMIFQQGSSHEAIISQEGTGHYASIQQIGAANSADVAQSDMYNELDLYQDGEGNMATIVQVSWYNSAYVTQDGFLNSANIMQAGNGGLGGGHMVIVNQSGSMNDATVIQNGFSQSANITQTGTGNTAVVLQ
;
A
#
# COMPACT_ATOMS: atom_id res chain seq x y z
N MET A 1 -33.76 -33.73 21.56
CA MET A 1 -32.81 -32.63 21.80
C MET A 1 -33.18 -31.50 20.85
N GLN A 2 -33.60 -30.34 21.35
CA GLN A 2 -33.76 -29.17 20.46
C GLN A 2 -32.37 -28.71 20.04
N LYS A 3 -32.15 -28.52 18.73
CA LYS A 3 -30.99 -27.75 18.25
C LYS A 3 -31.23 -26.31 18.69
N ILE A 4 -30.40 -25.82 19.61
CA ILE A 4 -30.32 -24.39 19.91
C ILE A 4 -29.65 -23.76 18.69
N THR A 5 -30.45 -23.14 17.82
CA THR A 5 -29.93 -22.26 16.79
C THR A 5 -29.46 -21.00 17.49
N VAL A 6 -28.15 -20.78 17.55
CA VAL A 6 -27.59 -19.52 18.05
C VAL A 6 -27.94 -18.46 17.02
N ILE A 7 -28.85 -17.56 17.38
CA ILE A 7 -29.14 -16.37 16.59
C ILE A 7 -27.95 -15.41 16.84
N PRO A 8 -27.22 -14.98 15.80
CA PRO A 8 -26.15 -13.99 15.99
C PRO A 8 -26.76 -12.70 16.54
N LEU A 9 -26.16 -12.19 17.62
CA LEU A 9 -26.55 -10.93 18.22
C LEU A 9 -26.03 -9.79 17.34
N VAL A 10 -26.88 -9.27 16.45
CA VAL A 10 -26.60 -8.01 15.75
C VAL A 10 -26.64 -6.87 16.77
N LEU A 11 -25.49 -6.50 17.31
CA LEU A 11 -25.34 -5.36 18.20
C LEU A 11 -25.02 -4.10 17.37
N ALA A 12 -26.02 -3.60 16.65
CA ALA A 12 -25.93 -2.31 15.97
C ALA A 12 -25.91 -1.18 17.01
N ILE A 13 -24.73 -0.74 17.43
CA ILE A 13 -24.55 0.50 18.22
C ILE A 13 -24.55 1.68 17.24
N SER A 14 -25.74 2.07 16.77
CA SER A 14 -25.89 3.34 16.07
C SER A 14 -25.81 4.50 17.08
N ALA A 15 -24.60 5.04 17.29
CA ALA A 15 -24.37 6.19 18.15
C ALA A 15 -24.80 7.50 17.47
N THR A 16 -26.08 7.62 17.11
CA THR A 16 -26.65 8.90 16.63
C THR A 16 -26.75 9.87 17.81
N SER A 17 -25.68 10.61 18.07
CA SER A 17 -25.69 11.72 19.02
C SER A 17 -26.62 12.82 18.50
N LEU A 18 -27.49 13.33 19.36
CA LEU A 18 -28.51 14.30 18.99
C LEU A 18 -27.91 15.70 18.81
N GLY A 19 -27.31 15.95 17.63
CA GLY A 19 -26.88 17.28 17.20
C GLY A 19 -25.89 17.29 16.04
N TYR A 20 -26.37 17.69 14.86
CA TYR A 20 -25.59 18.18 13.70
C TYR A 20 -24.79 17.22 12.82
N ALA A 21 -24.64 15.92 13.13
CA ALA A 21 -24.15 14.96 12.13
C ALA A 21 -25.16 14.85 10.96
N ALA A 22 -24.79 15.38 9.78
CA ALA A 22 -25.64 15.41 8.60
C ALA A 22 -25.33 14.25 7.67
N GLU A 23 -26.34 13.43 7.38
CA GLU A 23 -26.39 12.36 6.36
C GLU A 23 -25.34 11.21 6.45
N ASN A 24 -24.44 11.21 7.44
CA ASN A 24 -23.53 10.08 7.69
C ASN A 24 -24.27 8.72 7.82
N THR A 25 -23.71 7.67 7.21
CA THR A 25 -24.21 6.30 7.26
C THR A 25 -23.16 5.34 7.81
N THR A 26 -23.56 4.48 8.74
CA THR A 26 -22.77 3.35 9.26
C THR A 26 -23.56 2.05 9.07
N LEU A 27 -22.93 1.04 8.46
CA LEU A 27 -23.44 -0.32 8.31
C LEU A 27 -22.42 -1.30 8.89
N ILE A 28 -22.85 -2.15 9.83
CA ILE A 28 -22.05 -3.25 10.35
C ILE A 28 -22.82 -4.56 10.15
N THR A 29 -22.19 -5.52 9.48
CA THR A 29 -22.70 -6.88 9.30
C THR A 29 -21.70 -7.89 9.84
N GLN A 30 -22.18 -8.82 10.69
CA GLN A 30 -21.34 -9.85 11.31
C GLN A 30 -22.03 -11.21 11.23
N SER A 31 -21.32 -12.20 10.70
CA SER A 31 -21.72 -13.60 10.59
C SER A 31 -20.63 -14.51 11.18
N GLY A 32 -21.04 -15.60 11.82
CA GLY A 32 -20.16 -16.53 12.51
C GLY A 32 -19.99 -16.23 14.01
N SER A 33 -18.76 -16.19 14.54
CA SER A 33 -18.51 -16.22 15.99
C SER A 33 -17.29 -15.43 16.47
N SER A 34 -17.45 -14.68 17.56
CA SER A 34 -16.37 -13.92 18.23
C SER A 34 -15.77 -12.76 17.43
N ASN A 35 -16.47 -12.28 16.39
CA ASN A 35 -16.04 -11.12 15.63
C ASN A 35 -16.28 -9.82 16.42
N SER A 36 -15.39 -8.85 16.27
CA SER A 36 -15.45 -7.53 16.88
C SER A 36 -15.40 -6.46 15.80
N ALA A 37 -16.32 -5.51 15.84
CA ALA A 37 -16.41 -4.39 14.91
C ALA A 37 -16.65 -3.09 15.70
N VAL A 38 -15.89 -2.05 15.38
CA VAL A 38 -16.05 -0.68 15.91
C VAL A 38 -16.14 0.28 14.73
N ALA A 39 -17.18 1.11 14.74
CA ALA A 39 -17.39 2.19 13.79
C ALA A 39 -17.61 3.49 14.57
N ASP A 40 -16.83 4.53 14.30
CA ASP A 40 -16.97 5.85 14.91
C ASP A 40 -17.09 6.94 13.85
N GLN A 41 -18.28 7.58 13.80
CA GLN A 41 -18.60 8.79 13.03
C GLN A 41 -19.20 9.86 13.96
N THR A 42 -18.80 9.88 15.24
CA THR A 42 -19.49 10.68 16.29
C THR A 42 -19.11 12.17 16.30
N ASP A 43 -18.18 12.60 15.45
CA ASP A 43 -17.77 14.00 15.31
C ASP A 43 -18.89 14.83 14.64
N PRO A 44 -19.40 15.91 15.29
CA PRO A 44 -20.42 16.77 14.71
C PRO A 44 -20.03 17.52 13.42
N SER A 45 -18.74 17.57 13.04
CA SER A 45 -18.32 18.10 11.74
C SER A 45 -18.22 17.04 10.64
N ALA A 46 -18.39 15.75 10.94
CA ALA A 46 -18.48 14.71 9.93
C ALA A 46 -19.81 14.83 9.15
N ILE A 47 -19.75 15.02 7.82
CA ILE A 47 -20.93 15.22 6.96
C ILE A 47 -20.89 14.30 5.73
N ASP A 48 -22.02 13.66 5.41
CA ASP A 48 -22.23 12.79 4.23
C ASP A 48 -21.19 11.65 4.06
N ASN A 49 -20.71 11.10 5.18
CA ASN A 49 -19.72 10.03 5.17
C ASN A 49 -20.36 8.64 5.18
N HIS A 50 -19.69 7.67 4.56
CA HIS A 50 -20.12 6.26 4.53
C HIS A 50 -19.12 5.35 5.23
N LEU A 51 -19.61 4.46 6.09
CA LEU A 51 -18.79 3.47 6.77
C LEU A 51 -19.49 2.09 6.69
N GLU A 52 -18.86 1.12 6.03
CA GLU A 52 -19.30 -0.27 5.99
C GLU A 52 -18.26 -1.22 6.59
N ILE A 53 -18.69 -2.08 7.51
CA ILE A 53 -17.91 -3.22 8.02
C ILE A 53 -18.70 -4.51 7.75
N SER A 54 -18.07 -5.48 7.12
CA SER A 54 -18.60 -6.83 6.91
C SER A 54 -17.61 -7.89 7.38
N GLN A 55 -18.05 -8.77 8.28
CA GLN A 55 -17.22 -9.85 8.84
C GLN A 55 -17.96 -11.19 8.76
N ASP A 56 -17.55 -12.11 7.88
CA ASP A 56 -18.07 -13.49 7.81
C ASP A 56 -16.99 -14.51 8.19
N GLY A 57 -17.13 -15.11 9.37
CA GLY A 57 -16.13 -16.04 9.88
C GLY A 57 -15.98 -16.00 11.39
N SER A 58 -14.75 -16.09 11.88
CA SER A 58 -14.51 -16.17 13.33
C SER A 58 -13.31 -15.38 13.84
N ALA A 59 -13.52 -14.71 14.97
CA ALA A 59 -12.51 -13.91 15.66
C ALA A 59 -11.88 -12.80 14.81
N HIS A 60 -12.64 -12.23 13.88
CA HIS A 60 -12.24 -11.02 13.14
C HIS A 60 -12.24 -9.78 14.04
N ILE A 61 -11.35 -8.82 13.75
CA ILE A 61 -11.31 -7.50 14.37
C ILE A 61 -11.36 -6.45 13.25
N ALA A 62 -12.28 -5.50 13.37
CA ALA A 62 -12.46 -4.38 12.46
C ALA A 62 -12.64 -3.10 13.28
N GLU A 63 -11.87 -2.06 12.97
CA GLU A 63 -12.02 -0.71 13.53
C GLU A 63 -11.97 0.30 12.40
N ALA A 64 -13.01 1.11 12.27
CA ALA A 64 -13.13 2.18 11.30
C ALA A 64 -13.55 3.48 11.99
N VAL A 65 -12.81 4.56 11.74
CA VAL A 65 -13.00 5.86 12.39
C VAL A 65 -12.97 6.96 11.33
N GLN A 66 -13.99 7.82 11.32
CA GLN A 66 -14.05 9.04 10.50
C GLN A 66 -14.29 10.24 11.43
N GLN A 67 -13.34 11.17 11.49
CA GLN A 67 -13.39 12.36 12.34
C GLN A 67 -13.15 13.61 11.49
N ASN A 68 -14.04 14.60 11.58
CA ASN A 68 -13.97 15.82 10.77
C ASN A 68 -13.82 15.58 9.24
N GLU A 69 -14.43 14.51 8.71
CA GLU A 69 -14.44 14.16 7.29
C GLU A 69 -15.71 14.64 6.57
N ILE A 70 -15.63 14.91 5.26
CA ILE A 70 -16.78 15.31 4.44
C ILE A 70 -16.82 14.45 3.17
N GLU A 71 -17.97 13.86 2.82
CA GLU A 71 -18.16 13.03 1.61
C GLU A 71 -17.21 11.79 1.53
N SER A 72 -16.60 11.36 2.64
CA SER A 72 -15.60 10.29 2.67
C SER A 72 -16.18 8.91 2.98
N SER A 73 -15.51 7.86 2.51
CA SER A 73 -15.93 6.46 2.65
C SER A 73 -14.86 5.55 3.25
N ILE A 74 -15.28 4.63 4.14
CA ILE A 74 -14.51 3.49 4.61
C ILE A 74 -15.32 2.21 4.38
N ILE A 75 -14.73 1.22 3.71
CA ILE A 75 -15.31 -0.12 3.53
C ILE A 75 -14.28 -1.15 4.02
N GLN A 76 -14.69 -2.01 4.96
CA GLN A 76 -13.88 -3.12 5.47
C GLN A 76 -14.64 -4.44 5.32
N ILE A 77 -14.06 -5.40 4.60
CA ILE A 77 -14.64 -6.73 4.35
C ILE A 77 -13.64 -7.79 4.79
N GLN A 78 -14.05 -8.67 5.70
CA GLN A 78 -13.22 -9.73 6.26
C GLN A 78 -13.92 -11.09 6.19
N GLU A 79 -13.26 -12.06 5.56
CA GLU A 79 -13.73 -13.44 5.41
C GLU A 79 -12.73 -14.43 6.04
N GLY A 80 -13.23 -15.42 6.77
CA GLY A 80 -12.43 -16.55 7.26
C GLY A 80 -12.18 -16.54 8.77
N SER A 81 -10.96 -16.21 9.22
CA SER A 81 -10.69 -16.14 10.67
C SER A 81 -9.50 -15.28 11.10
N LEU A 82 -9.58 -14.62 12.25
CA LEU A 82 -8.45 -13.87 12.86
C LEU A 82 -7.88 -12.73 12.00
N ASN A 83 -8.62 -12.24 11.00
CA ASN A 83 -8.18 -11.06 10.24
C ASN A 83 -8.42 -9.79 11.07
N ASP A 84 -7.50 -8.83 10.97
CA ASP A 84 -7.46 -7.55 11.67
C ASP A 84 -7.43 -6.40 10.65
N ALA A 85 -8.40 -5.50 10.70
CA ALA A 85 -8.56 -4.37 9.79
C ALA A 85 -8.72 -3.06 10.57
N TYR A 86 -7.87 -2.08 10.27
CA TYR A 86 -7.92 -0.75 10.84
C TYR A 86 -8.04 0.31 9.75
N SER A 87 -8.90 1.30 9.93
CA SER A 87 -9.01 2.45 9.02
C SER A 87 -9.31 3.74 9.78
N LEU A 88 -8.54 4.77 9.52
CA LEU A 88 -8.72 6.11 10.07
C LEU A 88 -8.70 7.14 8.95
N GLN A 89 -9.80 7.86 8.81
CA GLN A 89 -9.89 9.10 8.04
C GLN A 89 -10.07 10.27 9.03
N MET A 90 -9.27 11.31 8.88
CA MET A 90 -9.32 12.48 9.78
C MET A 90 -8.99 13.79 9.05
N ASP A 91 -9.79 14.83 9.29
CA ASP A 91 -9.58 16.20 8.76
C ASP A 91 -9.58 16.34 7.22
N GLY A 92 -10.18 15.39 6.50
CA GLY A 92 -10.17 15.30 5.04
C GLY A 92 -11.52 15.50 4.33
N ILE A 93 -11.50 15.38 2.99
CA ILE A 93 -12.67 15.51 2.11
C ILE A 93 -12.63 14.47 0.98
N ALA A 94 -13.75 13.79 0.75
CA ALA A 94 -14.01 12.86 -0.35
C ALA A 94 -12.95 11.76 -0.49
N ASN A 95 -12.44 11.29 0.65
CA ASN A 95 -11.44 10.23 0.73
C ASN A 95 -12.11 8.84 0.69
N SER A 96 -11.39 7.83 0.22
CA SER A 96 -11.87 6.46 0.17
C SER A 96 -10.84 5.47 0.71
N VAL A 97 -11.27 4.62 1.64
CA VAL A 97 -10.53 3.43 2.09
C VAL A 97 -11.35 2.19 1.77
N GLU A 98 -10.74 1.22 1.10
CA GLU A 98 -11.26 -0.13 0.94
C GLU A 98 -10.26 -1.16 1.48
N ILE A 99 -10.67 -1.99 2.42
CA ILE A 99 -9.89 -3.12 2.94
C ILE A 99 -10.67 -4.41 2.69
N PHE A 100 -10.09 -5.34 1.93
CA PHE A 100 -10.60 -6.70 1.73
C PHE A 100 -9.59 -7.74 2.23
N GLN A 101 -10.00 -8.61 3.15
CA GLN A 101 -9.16 -9.67 3.71
C GLN A 101 -9.89 -11.01 3.66
N SER A 102 -9.39 -11.97 2.88
CA SER A 102 -9.94 -13.33 2.81
C SER A 102 -8.90 -14.38 3.17
N GLY A 103 -9.20 -15.22 4.15
CA GLY A 103 -8.28 -16.24 4.68
C GLY A 103 -8.06 -16.10 6.18
N SER A 104 -6.82 -16.11 6.66
CA SER A 104 -6.57 -16.10 8.11
C SER A 104 -5.37 -15.33 8.61
N ASN A 105 -5.53 -14.62 9.73
CA ASN A 105 -4.44 -13.87 10.38
C ASN A 105 -3.81 -12.81 9.45
N ASN A 106 -4.59 -12.24 8.54
CA ASN A 106 -4.17 -11.09 7.73
C ASN A 106 -4.39 -9.80 8.53
N ARG A 107 -3.50 -8.83 8.37
CA ARG A 107 -3.52 -7.53 9.05
C ARG A 107 -3.41 -6.40 8.04
N ALA A 108 -4.35 -5.46 8.09
CA ALA A 108 -4.42 -4.32 7.17
C ALA A 108 -4.72 -3.03 7.93
N SER A 109 -3.92 -2.00 7.67
CA SER A 109 -4.10 -0.66 8.27
C SER A 109 -4.13 0.40 7.17
N SER A 110 -5.09 1.32 7.21
CA SER A 110 -5.13 2.46 6.29
C SER A 110 -5.35 3.77 7.04
N TYR A 111 -4.48 4.75 6.79
CA TYR A 111 -4.51 6.07 7.40
C TYR A 111 -4.62 7.14 6.32
N GLN A 112 -5.60 8.03 6.44
CA GLN A 112 -5.84 9.18 5.55
C GLN A 112 -6.02 10.42 6.43
N LEU A 113 -4.95 11.17 6.70
CA LEU A 113 -4.97 12.33 7.61
C LEU A 113 -4.73 13.64 6.86
N ALA A 114 -5.70 14.55 6.95
CA ALA A 114 -5.74 15.83 6.23
C ALA A 114 -5.52 15.64 4.72
N THR A 115 -6.24 14.68 4.14
CA THR A 115 -6.18 14.31 2.72
C THR A 115 -7.42 14.74 1.96
N GLN A 116 -7.33 14.94 0.65
CA GLN A 116 -8.47 15.27 -0.22
C GLN A 116 -8.48 14.36 -1.45
N HIS A 117 -9.61 13.75 -1.77
CA HIS A 117 -9.75 12.76 -2.86
C HIS A 117 -8.74 11.59 -2.78
N GLY A 118 -8.21 11.27 -1.60
CA GLY A 118 -7.27 10.16 -1.41
C GLY A 118 -7.97 8.82 -1.62
N GLN A 119 -7.32 7.90 -2.32
CA GLN A 119 -7.81 6.52 -2.49
C GLN A 119 -6.79 5.53 -1.95
N SER A 120 -7.24 4.65 -1.05
CA SER A 120 -6.45 3.61 -0.40
C SER A 120 -7.17 2.27 -0.54
N THR A 121 -6.53 1.29 -1.15
CA THR A 121 -7.09 -0.06 -1.32
C THR A 121 -6.09 -1.12 -0.85
N ILE A 122 -6.49 -1.94 0.11
CA ILE A 122 -5.71 -3.09 0.59
C ILE A 122 -6.51 -4.37 0.33
N ARG A 123 -5.91 -5.32 -0.39
CA ARG A 123 -6.52 -6.62 -0.70
C ARG A 123 -5.57 -7.77 -0.37
N GLN A 124 -5.91 -8.53 0.68
CA GLN A 124 -5.11 -9.66 1.18
C GLN A 124 -5.86 -10.98 1.00
N VAL A 125 -5.22 -11.97 0.39
CA VAL A 125 -5.78 -13.31 0.15
C VAL A 125 -4.79 -14.39 0.55
N GLY A 126 -5.15 -15.20 1.55
CA GLY A 126 -4.33 -16.28 2.12
C GLY A 126 -4.06 -16.05 3.60
N SER A 127 -2.85 -16.34 4.11
CA SER A 127 -2.57 -16.23 5.56
C SER A 127 -1.36 -15.38 5.97
N GLY A 128 -1.49 -14.68 7.11
CA GLY A 128 -0.36 -14.03 7.76
C GLY A 128 0.21 -12.79 7.06
N ASN A 129 -0.51 -12.20 6.10
CA ASN A 129 -0.02 -11.01 5.40
C ASN A 129 -0.23 -9.74 6.23
N GLU A 130 0.68 -8.78 6.12
CA GLU A 130 0.62 -7.46 6.74
C GLU A 130 0.75 -6.37 5.66
N ALA A 131 -0.18 -5.42 5.67
CA ALA A 131 -0.24 -4.32 4.71
C ALA A 131 -0.61 -3.01 5.41
N GLU A 132 0.07 -1.94 5.07
CA GLU A 132 -0.22 -0.61 5.60
C GLU A 132 -0.17 0.46 4.50
N ILE A 133 -1.18 1.32 4.46
CA ILE A 133 -1.21 2.51 3.60
C ILE A 133 -1.32 3.76 4.48
N GLN A 134 -0.44 4.73 4.24
CA GLN A 134 -0.37 6.00 4.93
C GLN A 134 -0.43 7.15 3.91
N GLN A 135 -1.55 7.87 3.85
CA GLN A 135 -1.71 9.10 3.07
C GLN A 135 -1.85 10.29 4.03
N HIS A 136 -0.96 11.27 3.92
CA HIS A 136 -0.90 12.40 4.84
C HIS A 136 -0.67 13.74 4.12
N LEU A 137 -1.47 14.75 4.44
CA LEU A 137 -1.29 16.15 4.01
C LEU A 137 -1.23 16.32 2.47
N GLY A 138 -1.97 15.51 1.73
CA GLY A 138 -1.89 15.40 0.27
C GLY A 138 -3.26 15.42 -0.43
N SER A 139 -3.27 15.50 -1.77
CA SER A 139 -4.50 15.37 -2.55
C SER A 139 -4.37 14.45 -3.76
N ASP A 140 -5.50 13.86 -4.16
CA ASP A 140 -5.67 13.10 -5.40
C ASP A 140 -4.66 11.94 -5.56
N ASN A 141 -4.18 11.35 -4.45
CA ASN A 141 -3.24 10.23 -4.50
C ASN A 141 -3.97 8.88 -4.46
N VAL A 142 -3.46 7.91 -5.21
CA VAL A 142 -3.94 6.52 -5.21
C VAL A 142 -2.86 5.60 -4.63
N SER A 143 -3.25 4.74 -3.70
CA SER A 143 -2.40 3.70 -3.12
C SER A 143 -3.13 2.35 -3.16
N VAL A 144 -2.47 1.32 -3.72
CA VAL A 144 -3.04 -0.04 -3.80
C VAL A 144 -2.01 -1.08 -3.35
N ILE A 145 -2.39 -1.93 -2.41
CA ILE A 145 -1.63 -3.12 -2.00
C ILE A 145 -2.47 -4.37 -2.28
N GLU A 146 -1.97 -5.26 -3.15
CA GLU A 146 -2.51 -6.62 -3.34
C GLU A 146 -1.50 -7.68 -2.88
N GLN A 147 -1.93 -8.57 -1.97
CA GLN A 147 -1.12 -9.66 -1.42
C GLN A 147 -1.82 -11.00 -1.59
N MET A 148 -1.13 -11.96 -2.23
CA MET A 148 -1.60 -13.33 -2.49
C MET A 148 -0.54 -14.33 -1.97
N GLY A 149 -0.53 -14.45 -0.64
CA GLY A 149 0.36 -15.25 0.23
C GLY A 149 -0.33 -15.40 1.60
N GLU A 150 0.23 -15.90 2.69
CA GLU A 150 1.53 -16.46 3.02
C GLU A 150 2.66 -15.45 3.32
N LEU A 151 2.46 -14.68 4.39
CA LEU A 151 3.49 -13.89 5.12
C LEU A 151 4.07 -12.70 4.35
N HIS A 152 3.31 -12.04 3.49
CA HIS A 152 3.76 -10.82 2.82
C HIS A 152 3.77 -9.61 3.75
N GLY A 153 4.70 -8.68 3.54
CA GLY A 153 4.76 -7.36 4.18
C GLY A 153 4.78 -6.26 3.12
N ALA A 154 3.89 -5.27 3.24
CA ALA A 154 3.82 -4.13 2.33
C ALA A 154 3.51 -2.82 3.05
N LEU A 155 4.20 -1.74 2.68
CA LEU A 155 3.95 -0.38 3.17
C LEU A 155 3.93 0.60 1.99
N ILE A 156 2.90 1.43 1.91
CA ILE A 156 2.87 2.60 1.02
C ILE A 156 2.70 3.86 1.87
N GLY A 157 3.67 4.78 1.78
CA GLY A 157 3.63 6.09 2.41
C GLY A 157 3.59 7.21 1.36
N GLN A 158 2.57 8.06 1.41
CA GLN A 158 2.41 9.23 0.55
C GLN A 158 2.27 10.48 1.45
N TYR A 159 3.39 11.15 1.69
CA TYR A 159 3.49 12.25 2.66
C TYR A 159 3.67 13.58 1.93
N ALA A 160 2.77 14.55 2.17
CA ALA A 160 2.73 15.80 1.40
C ALA A 160 2.77 15.57 -0.13
N SER A 161 2.14 14.48 -0.57
CA SER A 161 2.09 14.04 -1.96
C SER A 161 0.85 14.58 -2.66
N PHE A 162 0.96 14.90 -3.94
CA PHE A 162 -0.16 15.39 -4.76
C PHE A 162 -0.21 14.67 -6.09
N ASN A 163 -1.36 14.10 -6.46
CA ASN A 163 -1.57 13.41 -7.75
C ASN A 163 -0.56 12.28 -8.00
N SER A 164 -0.21 11.49 -6.96
CA SER A 164 0.73 10.38 -7.08
C SER A 164 0.07 9.01 -6.91
N ASP A 165 0.56 8.04 -7.67
CA ASP A 165 0.10 6.66 -7.69
C ASP A 165 1.19 5.72 -7.14
N ALA A 166 0.79 4.81 -6.27
CA ALA A 166 1.65 3.78 -5.71
C ALA A 166 0.95 2.42 -5.70
N MET A 167 1.62 1.39 -6.22
CA MET A 167 1.10 0.03 -6.34
C MET A 167 2.11 -1.02 -5.88
N ILE A 168 1.67 -1.91 -5.00
CA ILE A 168 2.42 -3.11 -4.58
C ILE A 168 1.56 -4.34 -4.90
N PHE A 169 2.12 -5.27 -5.67
CA PHE A 169 1.55 -6.60 -5.93
C PHE A 169 2.53 -7.68 -5.50
N GLN A 170 2.11 -8.55 -4.58
CA GLN A 170 2.94 -9.64 -4.04
C GLN A 170 2.21 -10.98 -4.22
N GLN A 171 2.85 -11.97 -4.84
CA GLN A 171 2.28 -13.31 -5.07
C GLN A 171 3.30 -14.41 -4.78
N GLY A 172 3.02 -15.26 -3.78
CA GLY A 172 3.95 -16.30 -3.34
C GLY A 172 4.10 -16.27 -1.82
N SER A 173 5.31 -16.14 -1.29
CA SER A 173 5.52 -16.12 0.17
C SER A 173 6.63 -15.19 0.66
N SER A 174 6.44 -14.57 1.83
CA SER A 174 7.47 -13.79 2.53
C SER A 174 8.09 -12.63 1.75
N HIS A 175 7.32 -11.99 0.87
CA HIS A 175 7.75 -10.78 0.16
C HIS A 175 7.71 -9.54 1.06
N GLU A 176 8.65 -8.61 0.86
CA GLU A 176 8.68 -7.31 1.52
C GLU A 176 8.73 -6.19 0.48
N ALA A 177 7.86 -5.18 0.57
CA ALA A 177 7.86 -4.05 -0.35
C ALA A 177 7.49 -2.74 0.36
N ILE A 178 8.25 -1.68 0.08
CA ILE A 178 8.01 -0.33 0.61
C ILE A 178 8.03 0.68 -0.55
N ILE A 179 7.02 1.53 -0.62
CA ILE A 179 6.99 2.73 -1.47
C ILE A 179 6.83 3.96 -0.56
N SER A 180 7.67 4.97 -0.76
CA SER A 180 7.56 6.28 -0.13
C SER A 180 7.60 7.38 -1.20
N GLN A 181 6.59 8.25 -1.20
CA GLN A 181 6.44 9.37 -2.13
C GLN A 181 6.23 10.69 -1.39
N GLU A 182 7.04 11.71 -1.72
CA GLU A 182 6.94 13.08 -1.20
C GLU A 182 7.07 14.08 -2.35
N GLY A 183 6.01 14.82 -2.68
CA GLY A 183 6.04 15.78 -3.80
C GLY A 183 4.82 15.71 -4.71
N THR A 184 5.01 15.58 -6.03
CA THR A 184 3.90 15.70 -6.98
C THR A 184 4.04 14.81 -8.20
N GLY A 185 2.98 14.10 -8.59
CA GLY A 185 2.92 13.38 -9.87
C GLY A 185 3.78 12.12 -9.91
N HIS A 186 4.08 11.50 -8.77
CA HIS A 186 4.91 10.31 -8.71
C HIS A 186 4.16 9.04 -9.13
N TYR A 187 4.86 8.10 -9.75
CA TYR A 187 4.34 6.77 -10.07
C TYR A 187 5.35 5.71 -9.62
N ALA A 188 4.90 4.74 -8.81
CA ALA A 188 5.71 3.59 -8.44
C ALA A 188 4.88 2.30 -8.46
N SER A 189 5.39 1.28 -9.15
CA SER A 189 4.82 -0.05 -9.21
C SER A 189 5.86 -1.09 -8.82
N ILE A 190 5.54 -1.93 -7.84
CA ILE A 190 6.35 -3.08 -7.39
C ILE A 190 5.55 -4.36 -7.61
N GLN A 191 6.07 -5.26 -8.44
CA GLN A 191 5.54 -6.62 -8.62
C GLN A 191 6.56 -7.65 -8.15
N GLN A 192 6.18 -8.46 -7.16
CA GLN A 192 7.00 -9.52 -6.57
C GLN A 192 6.29 -10.88 -6.72
N ILE A 193 6.98 -11.83 -7.33
CA ILE A 193 6.50 -13.20 -7.56
C ILE A 193 7.54 -14.20 -7.03
N GLY A 194 7.08 -15.22 -6.30
CA GLY A 194 7.93 -16.34 -5.83
C GLY A 194 8.10 -16.36 -4.32
N ALA A 195 9.31 -16.10 -3.82
CA ALA A 195 9.58 -16.10 -2.38
C ALA A 195 10.61 -15.06 -1.94
N ALA A 196 10.47 -14.48 -0.75
CA ALA A 196 11.52 -13.69 -0.08
C ALA A 196 12.09 -12.48 -0.86
N ASN A 197 11.47 -12.06 -1.96
CA ASN A 197 11.90 -10.86 -2.69
C ASN A 197 11.63 -9.60 -1.84
N SER A 198 12.55 -8.63 -1.89
CA SER A 198 12.52 -7.39 -1.10
C SER A 198 12.70 -6.17 -2.00
N ALA A 199 11.92 -5.11 -1.74
CA ALA A 199 11.91 -3.89 -2.52
C ALA A 199 11.73 -2.64 -1.62
N ASP A 200 12.57 -1.63 -1.83
CA ASP A 200 12.49 -0.33 -1.15
C ASP A 200 12.60 0.80 -2.20
N VAL A 201 11.61 1.69 -2.20
CA VAL A 201 11.43 2.74 -3.20
C VAL A 201 11.15 4.07 -2.52
N ALA A 202 12.01 5.06 -2.78
CA ALA A 202 11.80 6.43 -2.35
C ALA A 202 11.81 7.39 -3.55
N GLN A 203 10.73 8.15 -3.72
CA GLN A 203 10.57 9.17 -4.76
C GLN A 203 10.31 10.53 -4.11
N SER A 204 11.11 11.54 -4.44
CA SER A 204 10.92 12.92 -3.97
C SER A 204 10.82 13.94 -5.11
N ASP A 205 10.31 15.12 -4.79
CA ASP A 205 10.14 16.28 -5.70
C ASP A 205 8.99 16.14 -6.70
N MET A 206 9.23 15.74 -7.96
CA MET A 206 8.17 15.77 -9.00
C MET A 206 8.35 14.74 -10.12
N TYR A 207 7.25 14.11 -10.54
CA TYR A 207 7.15 13.31 -11.78
C TYR A 207 8.18 12.19 -11.93
N ASN A 208 8.55 11.53 -10.83
CA ASN A 208 9.41 10.34 -10.89
C ASN A 208 8.57 9.07 -11.11
N GLU A 209 9.11 8.15 -11.90
CA GLU A 209 8.46 6.94 -12.39
C GLU A 209 9.33 5.70 -12.10
N LEU A 210 8.73 4.66 -11.53
CA LEU A 210 9.38 3.36 -11.32
C LEU A 210 8.42 2.22 -11.68
N ASP A 211 8.93 1.27 -12.48
CA ASP A 211 8.44 -0.11 -12.50
C ASP A 211 9.55 -1.06 -12.00
N LEU A 212 9.21 -1.89 -11.00
CA LEU A 212 10.06 -2.96 -10.48
C LEU A 212 9.34 -4.31 -10.59
N TYR A 213 9.98 -5.26 -11.27
CA TYR A 213 9.53 -6.65 -11.37
C TYR A 213 10.59 -7.61 -10.80
N GLN A 214 10.21 -8.42 -9.82
CA GLN A 214 11.06 -9.43 -9.20
C GLN A 214 10.36 -10.80 -9.27
N ASP A 215 10.95 -11.75 -9.99
CA ASP A 215 10.47 -13.14 -10.11
C ASP A 215 11.56 -14.11 -9.62
N GLY A 216 11.17 -15.03 -8.74
CA GLY A 216 12.07 -16.02 -8.14
C GLY A 216 12.23 -15.84 -6.63
N GLU A 217 13.46 -16.02 -6.12
CA GLU A 217 13.72 -16.13 -4.69
C GLU A 217 14.81 -15.17 -4.19
N GLY A 218 14.46 -14.33 -3.20
CA GLY A 218 15.41 -13.49 -2.48
C GLY A 218 16.02 -12.34 -3.30
N ASN A 219 15.39 -11.93 -4.41
CA ASN A 219 15.84 -10.77 -5.17
C ASN A 219 15.62 -9.49 -4.35
N MET A 220 16.55 -8.55 -4.43
CA MET A 220 16.56 -7.30 -3.66
C MET A 220 16.71 -6.10 -4.58
N ALA A 221 15.88 -5.08 -4.39
CA ALA A 221 15.98 -3.82 -5.12
C ALA A 221 15.82 -2.62 -4.20
N THR A 222 16.69 -1.62 -4.34
CA THR A 222 16.58 -0.33 -3.64
C THR A 222 16.69 0.77 -4.68
N ILE A 223 15.65 1.60 -4.81
CA ILE A 223 15.61 2.69 -5.79
C ILE A 223 15.29 4.02 -5.09
N VAL A 224 16.14 5.01 -5.31
CA VAL A 224 15.97 6.39 -4.81
C VAL A 224 15.97 7.35 -5.99
N GLN A 225 14.88 8.10 -6.15
CA GLN A 225 14.67 9.08 -7.23
C GLN A 225 14.41 10.47 -6.63
N VAL A 226 15.35 11.38 -6.82
CA VAL A 226 15.34 12.76 -6.29
C VAL A 226 15.44 13.74 -7.45
N SER A 227 14.81 14.92 -7.34
CA SER A 227 14.56 15.85 -8.45
C SER A 227 13.54 15.29 -9.46
N TRP A 228 13.54 15.79 -10.70
CA TRP A 228 12.35 15.69 -11.57
C TRP A 228 12.48 14.67 -12.72
N TYR A 229 11.38 14.05 -13.13
CA TYR A 229 11.31 13.22 -14.35
C TYR A 229 12.35 12.08 -14.41
N ASN A 230 12.68 11.47 -13.29
CA ASN A 230 13.53 10.28 -13.26
C ASN A 230 12.68 9.03 -13.52
N SER A 231 13.11 8.20 -14.45
CA SER A 231 12.49 6.90 -14.75
C SER A 231 13.46 5.76 -14.42
N ALA A 232 12.96 4.72 -13.76
CA ALA A 232 13.70 3.48 -13.51
C ALA A 232 12.85 2.28 -13.88
N TYR A 233 13.45 1.31 -14.58
CA TYR A 233 12.82 0.05 -14.94
C TYR A 233 13.74 -1.09 -14.50
N VAL A 234 13.28 -1.91 -13.56
CA VAL A 234 14.09 -2.99 -12.97
C VAL A 234 13.39 -4.32 -13.15
N THR A 235 14.11 -5.31 -13.68
CA THR A 235 13.65 -6.68 -13.85
C THR A 235 14.70 -7.62 -13.26
N GLN A 236 14.33 -8.39 -12.25
CA GLN A 236 15.16 -9.39 -11.59
C GLN A 236 14.50 -10.76 -11.68
N ASP A 237 15.13 -11.67 -12.44
CA ASP A 237 14.69 -13.05 -12.66
C ASP A 237 15.71 -14.02 -12.05
N GLY A 238 15.27 -14.83 -11.09
CA GLY A 238 16.05 -15.91 -10.48
C GLY A 238 16.32 -15.70 -8.99
N PHE A 239 17.58 -15.86 -8.57
CA PHE A 239 17.95 -16.07 -7.15
C PHE A 239 18.98 -15.07 -6.63
N LEU A 240 18.63 -14.33 -5.56
CA LEU A 240 19.53 -13.35 -4.91
C LEU A 240 20.14 -12.31 -5.87
N ASN A 241 19.41 -11.85 -6.89
CA ASN A 241 19.86 -10.69 -7.67
C ASN A 241 19.67 -9.41 -6.84
N SER A 242 20.58 -8.43 -7.00
CA SER A 242 20.63 -7.17 -6.25
C SER A 242 20.72 -5.98 -7.20
N ALA A 243 19.82 -5.01 -7.07
CA ALA A 243 19.79 -3.78 -7.84
C ALA A 243 19.74 -2.57 -6.91
N ASN A 244 20.72 -1.67 -7.01
CA ASN A 244 20.75 -0.41 -6.26
C ASN A 244 20.80 0.76 -7.25
N ILE A 245 19.79 1.63 -7.22
CA ILE A 245 19.64 2.76 -8.14
C ILE A 245 19.48 4.05 -7.35
N MET A 246 20.31 5.04 -7.65
CA MET A 246 20.20 6.40 -7.14
C MET A 246 20.24 7.40 -8.31
N GLN A 247 19.11 8.05 -8.57
CA GLN A 247 18.98 9.11 -9.58
C GLN A 247 18.76 10.43 -8.85
N ALA A 248 19.67 11.40 -9.02
CA ALA A 248 19.62 12.66 -8.29
C ALA A 248 20.01 13.86 -9.17
N GLY A 249 19.31 14.98 -9.02
CA GLY A 249 19.75 16.25 -9.59
C GLY A 249 21.02 16.80 -8.92
N ASN A 250 21.83 17.53 -9.67
CA ASN A 250 23.04 18.16 -9.13
C ASN A 250 22.67 19.36 -8.23
N GLY A 251 22.58 19.14 -6.92
CA GLY A 251 22.21 20.16 -5.94
C GLY A 251 20.73 20.55 -6.01
N GLY A 252 19.85 19.58 -6.29
CA GLY A 252 18.41 19.80 -6.47
C GLY A 252 18.03 20.43 -7.82
N LEU A 253 19.00 20.62 -8.72
CA LEU A 253 18.78 21.06 -10.09
C LEU A 253 19.26 19.97 -11.03
N GLY A 254 18.33 19.34 -11.75
CA GLY A 254 18.63 18.15 -12.54
C GLY A 254 17.40 17.32 -12.87
N GLY A 255 17.63 16.05 -13.18
CA GLY A 255 16.59 15.09 -13.49
C GLY A 255 16.50 14.72 -14.97
N GLY A 256 15.40 14.07 -15.38
CA GLY A 256 15.26 13.43 -16.69
C GLY A 256 16.10 12.16 -16.83
N HIS A 257 16.55 11.59 -15.71
CA HIS A 257 17.43 10.42 -15.70
C HIS A 257 16.66 9.15 -16.08
N MET A 258 17.30 8.22 -16.79
CA MET A 258 16.70 6.94 -17.17
C MET A 258 17.63 5.78 -16.82
N VAL A 259 17.13 4.84 -16.03
CA VAL A 259 17.84 3.59 -15.69
C VAL A 259 17.04 2.38 -16.13
N ILE A 260 17.71 1.43 -16.77
CA ILE A 260 17.16 0.10 -17.04
C ILE A 260 18.13 -0.94 -16.47
N VAL A 261 17.65 -1.80 -15.58
CA VAL A 261 18.42 -2.92 -15.00
C VAL A 261 17.70 -4.23 -15.26
N ASN A 262 18.31 -5.10 -16.07
CA ASN A 262 17.83 -6.46 -16.32
C ASN A 262 18.84 -7.46 -15.75
N GLN A 263 18.43 -8.25 -14.77
CA GLN A 263 19.25 -9.30 -14.16
C GLN A 263 18.54 -10.65 -14.31
N SER A 264 19.19 -11.63 -14.92
CA SER A 264 18.68 -13.00 -15.01
C SER A 264 19.74 -14.01 -14.57
N GLY A 265 19.38 -14.93 -13.68
CA GLY A 265 20.25 -15.96 -13.12
C GLY A 265 20.39 -15.86 -11.62
N SER A 266 21.61 -15.70 -11.09
CA SER A 266 21.81 -15.69 -9.63
C SER A 266 22.93 -14.80 -9.14
N MET A 267 22.76 -14.16 -7.97
CA MET A 267 23.80 -13.34 -7.34
C MET A 267 24.38 -12.25 -8.26
N ASN A 268 23.56 -11.72 -9.18
CA ASN A 268 23.97 -10.57 -10.00
C ASN A 268 23.81 -9.29 -9.17
N ASP A 269 24.77 -8.38 -9.25
CA ASP A 269 24.80 -7.11 -8.52
C ASP A 269 24.92 -5.95 -9.52
N ALA A 270 23.95 -5.04 -9.51
CA ALA A 270 23.86 -3.88 -10.37
C ALA A 270 23.72 -2.62 -9.52
N THR A 271 24.74 -1.74 -9.56
CA THR A 271 24.68 -0.42 -8.94
C THR A 271 24.65 0.66 -10.02
N VAL A 272 23.69 1.58 -9.94
CA VAL A 272 23.60 2.75 -10.83
C VAL A 272 23.48 4.02 -9.99
N ILE A 273 24.40 4.95 -10.20
CA ILE A 273 24.36 6.28 -9.61
C ILE A 273 24.43 7.30 -10.74
N GLN A 274 23.43 8.17 -10.82
CA GLN A 274 23.31 9.22 -11.83
C GLN A 274 23.13 10.58 -11.15
N ASN A 275 24.08 11.49 -11.36
CA ASN A 275 24.04 12.85 -10.82
C ASN A 275 24.04 13.90 -11.94
N GLY A 276 22.94 14.64 -12.09
CA GLY A 276 22.89 15.81 -12.97
C GLY A 276 21.66 15.86 -13.86
N PHE A 277 21.85 15.77 -15.18
CA PHE A 277 20.81 16.04 -16.17
C PHE A 277 20.78 14.95 -17.24
N SER A 278 19.59 14.37 -17.45
CA SER A 278 19.23 13.55 -18.61
C SER A 278 20.21 12.41 -18.93
N GLN A 279 20.71 11.75 -17.90
CA GLN A 279 21.66 10.65 -18.06
C GLN A 279 20.91 9.34 -18.32
N SER A 280 21.52 8.42 -19.07
CA SER A 280 20.95 7.11 -19.37
C SER A 280 21.94 6.00 -19.02
N ALA A 281 21.45 5.00 -18.27
CA ALA A 281 22.18 3.81 -17.88
C ALA A 281 21.36 2.57 -18.24
N ASN A 282 22.01 1.58 -18.85
CA ASN A 282 21.44 0.27 -19.10
C ASN A 282 22.41 -0.79 -18.60
N ILE A 283 21.98 -1.61 -17.65
CA ILE A 283 22.68 -2.80 -17.19
C ILE A 283 21.87 -4.01 -17.62
N THR A 284 22.52 -4.95 -18.31
CA THR A 284 21.98 -6.28 -18.56
C THR A 284 23.00 -7.30 -18.07
N GLN A 285 22.61 -8.14 -17.11
CA GLN A 285 23.42 -9.19 -16.53
C GLN A 285 22.73 -10.54 -16.71
N THR A 286 23.49 -11.55 -17.14
CA THR A 286 22.98 -12.90 -17.33
C THR A 286 24.00 -13.91 -16.79
N GLY A 287 23.53 -14.87 -16.01
CA GLY A 287 24.37 -15.90 -15.38
C GLY A 287 24.54 -15.69 -13.89
N THR A 288 25.73 -16.00 -13.36
CA THR A 288 25.97 -16.08 -11.92
C THR A 288 27.10 -15.16 -11.47
N GLY A 289 26.85 -14.35 -10.43
CA GLY A 289 27.90 -13.57 -9.76
C GLY A 289 28.45 -12.39 -10.57
N ASN A 290 27.69 -11.84 -11.52
CA ASN A 290 28.12 -10.67 -12.27
C ASN A 290 28.01 -9.41 -11.40
N THR A 291 28.97 -8.49 -11.49
CA THR A 291 28.89 -7.16 -10.85
C THR A 291 29.00 -6.08 -11.92
N ALA A 292 28.12 -5.08 -11.88
CA ALA A 292 28.13 -3.93 -12.78
C ALA A 292 27.89 -2.66 -11.97
N VAL A 293 28.71 -1.63 -12.23
CA VAL A 293 28.60 -0.32 -11.57
C VAL A 293 28.62 0.76 -12.65
N VAL A 294 27.57 1.57 -12.70
CA VAL A 294 27.50 2.77 -13.54
C VAL A 294 27.49 4.00 -12.63
N LEU A 295 28.46 4.88 -12.84
CA LEU A 295 28.54 6.19 -12.19
C LEU A 295 28.55 7.26 -13.29
N GLN A 296 27.60 8.19 -13.25
CA GLN A 296 27.45 9.29 -14.21
C GLN A 296 27.21 10.61 -13.48
#